data_AF-A0A1S3QCU7-F1
#
_entry.id   AF-A0A1S3QCU7-F1
#
_cell.length_a   1.000
_cell.length_b   1.000
_cell.length_c   1.000
_cell.angle_alpha   90.00
_cell.angle_beta   90.00
_cell.angle_gamma   90.00
#
_symmetry.space_group_name_H-M   'P 1'
#
loop_
_entity.id
_entity.type
_entity.pdbx_description
1 polymer ?
#
loop_
_entity_poly.entity_id
_entity_poly.type
_entity_poly.pdbx_seq_one_letter_code
_entity_poly.pdbx_strand_id
1 'polypeptide(L)'
;MDRLQMLEAICKHWEGPISLALYLSDAEAQQFLRYTQGSEVLMSRGNVGYHIVYKEGQFYPVNLLRNVAMRQVNTPYMFLSDIDFLPMYGLYEYLRKSVVQLDMANNKKALVVPAFETLRYRLSYPKSKAELLSQLDMGTLFTFRYHVWTKGHAPTNFAKWRTATTPYRVQWEADFEPYVMVRRDSPEYDRRFVGFGWNKVAHVMELDAQVLDTPLAITLSLTGTGHTFSIHSVTHRYWTHL
;
A
#
# COMPACT_ATOMS: atom_id res chain seq x y z
N MET A 1 8.66 3.08 -17.66
CA MET A 1 9.53 4.23 -17.36
C MET A 1 8.83 5.26 -16.48
N ASP A 2 7.60 5.70 -16.77
CA ASP A 2 6.90 6.73 -15.95
C ASP A 2 6.69 6.37 -14.47
N ARG A 3 6.52 5.08 -14.13
CA ARG A 3 6.36 4.65 -12.73
C ARG A 3 7.67 4.65 -11.93
N LEU A 4 8.84 4.73 -12.59
CA LEU A 4 10.13 4.73 -11.91
C LEU A 4 10.38 6.05 -11.16
N GLN A 5 9.90 7.18 -11.70
CA GLN A 5 9.95 8.46 -11.00
C GLN A 5 9.18 8.42 -9.67
N MET A 6 8.13 7.58 -9.58
CA MET A 6 7.39 7.40 -8.35
C MET A 6 8.21 6.68 -7.28
N LEU A 7 9.17 5.83 -7.66
CA LEU A 7 10.02 5.11 -6.73
C LEU A 7 10.89 6.06 -5.91
N GLU A 8 11.45 7.10 -6.53
CA GLU A 8 12.18 8.14 -5.80
C GLU A 8 11.29 8.88 -4.82
N ALA A 9 10.09 9.25 -5.25
CA ALA A 9 9.13 9.93 -4.40
C ALA A 9 8.69 9.04 -3.22
N ILE A 10 8.45 7.75 -3.45
CA ILE A 10 8.19 6.76 -2.40
C ILE A 10 9.38 6.71 -1.43
N CYS A 11 10.62 6.62 -1.92
CA CYS A 11 11.81 6.57 -1.06
C CYS A 11 12.01 7.84 -0.23
N LYS A 12 11.54 9.00 -0.70
CA LYS A 12 11.52 10.26 0.07
C LYS A 12 10.43 10.28 1.15
N HIS A 13 9.30 9.62 0.89
CA HIS A 13 8.14 9.61 1.77
C HIS A 13 8.14 8.43 2.78
N TRP A 14 8.86 7.35 2.46
CA TRP A 14 8.94 6.13 3.25
C TRP A 14 10.38 5.87 3.68
N GLU A 15 10.68 6.17 4.94
CA GLU A 15 12.02 6.00 5.51
C GLU A 15 12.34 4.52 5.78
N GLY A 16 11.33 3.67 5.95
CA GLY A 16 11.46 2.24 6.25
C GLY A 16 12.07 1.41 5.11
N PRO A 17 12.38 0.12 5.37
CA PRO A 17 12.86 -0.77 4.33
C PRO A 17 11.81 -1.02 3.24
N ILE A 18 12.26 -1.27 2.02
CA ILE A 18 11.41 -1.56 0.86
C ILE A 18 11.89 -2.85 0.21
N SER A 19 10.95 -3.76 -0.09
CA SER A 19 11.17 -4.91 -0.95
C SER A 19 10.36 -4.71 -2.22
N LEU A 20 11.04 -4.43 -3.34
CA LEU A 20 10.42 -4.08 -4.61
C LEU A 20 10.61 -5.20 -5.63
N ALA A 21 9.53 -5.87 -6.01
CA ALA A 21 9.52 -6.81 -7.13
C ALA A 21 9.14 -6.11 -8.44
N LEU A 22 9.92 -6.37 -9.50
CA LEU A 22 9.76 -5.75 -10.81
C LEU A 22 9.66 -6.82 -11.88
N TYR A 23 8.70 -6.66 -12.79
CA TYR A 23 8.47 -7.59 -13.89
C TYR A 23 8.98 -6.99 -15.20
N LEU A 24 10.19 -7.35 -15.61
CA LEU A 24 10.96 -6.65 -16.64
C LEU A 24 11.50 -7.62 -17.70
N SER A 25 11.63 -7.16 -18.94
CA SER A 25 12.49 -7.80 -19.95
C SER A 25 13.97 -7.52 -19.66
N ASP A 26 14.88 -8.20 -20.35
CA ASP A 26 16.32 -7.92 -20.26
C ASP A 26 16.67 -6.46 -20.53
N ALA A 27 16.08 -5.87 -21.57
CA ALA A 27 16.30 -4.48 -21.94
C ALA A 27 15.79 -3.52 -20.85
N GLU A 28 14.62 -3.79 -20.27
CA GLU A 28 14.04 -2.99 -19.19
C GLU A 28 14.83 -3.13 -17.88
N ALA A 29 15.36 -4.32 -17.57
CA ALA A 29 16.21 -4.54 -16.41
C ALA A 29 17.51 -3.73 -16.50
N GLN A 30 18.15 -3.72 -17.67
CA GLN A 30 19.33 -2.90 -17.92
C GLN A 30 19.03 -1.40 -17.83
N GLN A 31 17.86 -0.96 -18.32
CA GLN A 31 17.41 0.42 -18.18
C GLN A 31 17.15 0.79 -16.72
N PHE A 32 16.52 -0.11 -15.95
CA PHE A 32 16.26 0.08 -14.53
C PHE A 32 17.57 0.17 -13.71
N LEU A 33 18.56 -0.67 -14.03
CA LEU A 33 19.87 -0.59 -13.40
C LEU A 33 20.54 0.78 -13.62
N ARG A 34 20.55 1.28 -14.86
CA ARG A 34 21.08 2.62 -15.15
C ARG A 34 20.30 3.72 -14.43
N TYR A 35 18.98 3.59 -14.36
CA TYR A 35 18.13 4.54 -13.65
C TYR A 35 18.44 4.58 -12.15
N THR A 36 18.51 3.42 -11.49
CA THR A 36 18.82 3.33 -10.06
C THR A 36 20.23 3.86 -9.76
N GLN A 37 21.22 3.55 -10.59
CA GLN A 37 22.60 4.05 -10.46
C GLN A 37 22.73 5.56 -10.69
N GLY A 38 21.89 6.13 -11.56
CA GLY A 38 21.88 7.56 -11.85
C GLY A 38 21.09 8.40 -10.86
N SER A 39 20.31 7.79 -9.97
CA SER A 39 19.45 8.49 -9.02
C SER A 39 20.14 8.63 -7.65
N GLU A 40 20.49 9.85 -7.26
CA GLU A 40 21.11 10.14 -5.95
C GLU A 40 20.24 9.64 -4.78
N VAL A 41 18.91 9.75 -4.92
CA VAL A 41 17.94 9.32 -3.91
C VAL A 41 17.96 7.81 -3.75
N LEU A 42 18.00 7.05 -4.85
CA LEU A 42 17.98 5.58 -4.78
C LEU A 42 19.35 5.03 -4.37
N MET A 43 20.43 5.64 -4.84
CA MET A 43 21.81 5.24 -4.49
C MET A 43 22.13 5.49 -3.01
N SER A 44 21.55 6.52 -2.40
CA SER A 44 21.76 6.80 -0.96
C SER A 44 20.96 5.88 -0.04
N ARG A 45 20.03 5.08 -0.56
CA ARG A 45 19.12 4.23 0.22
C ARG A 45 19.63 2.79 0.30
N GLY A 46 20.33 2.46 1.40
CA GLY A 46 20.85 1.11 1.67
C GLY A 46 19.81 0.07 2.13
N ASN A 47 18.54 0.43 2.23
CA ASN A 47 17.45 -0.42 2.74
C ASN A 47 16.34 -0.67 1.70
N VAL A 48 16.68 -0.61 0.42
CA VAL A 48 15.78 -0.92 -0.69
C VAL A 48 16.30 -2.14 -1.44
N GLY A 49 15.55 -3.25 -1.37
CA GLY A 49 15.80 -4.46 -2.12
C GLY A 49 15.08 -4.42 -3.47
N TYR A 50 15.81 -4.72 -4.55
CA TYR A 50 15.26 -4.83 -5.90
C TYR A 50 15.26 -6.29 -6.34
N HIS A 51 14.09 -6.82 -6.72
CA HIS A 51 13.91 -8.21 -7.11
C HIS A 51 13.36 -8.27 -8.54
N ILE A 52 14.22 -8.61 -9.50
CA ILE A 52 13.83 -8.69 -10.91
C ILE A 52 13.24 -10.08 -11.18
N VAL A 53 12.01 -10.10 -11.67
CA VAL A 53 11.36 -11.26 -12.25
C VAL A 53 11.28 -11.02 -13.75
N TYR A 54 11.92 -11.88 -14.52
CA TYR A 54 11.95 -11.71 -15.97
C TYR A 54 10.59 -12.01 -16.60
N LYS A 55 10.23 -11.22 -17.61
CA LYS A 55 8.97 -11.36 -18.34
C LYS A 55 8.85 -12.74 -18.99
N GLU A 56 7.79 -13.46 -18.63
CA GLU A 56 7.45 -14.78 -19.14
C GLU A 56 5.93 -14.94 -19.31
N GLY A 57 5.48 -15.41 -20.48
CA GLY A 57 4.06 -15.61 -20.78
C GLY A 57 3.30 -14.32 -21.08
N GLN A 58 1.98 -14.46 -21.26
CA GLN A 58 1.12 -13.36 -21.74
C GLN A 58 0.54 -12.50 -20.62
N PHE A 59 0.32 -13.05 -19.43
CA PHE A 59 -0.38 -12.36 -18.35
C PHE A 59 0.59 -11.76 -17.33
N TYR A 60 0.21 -10.63 -16.73
CA TYR A 60 0.97 -10.00 -15.66
C TYR A 60 0.84 -10.79 -14.34
N PRO A 61 1.91 -11.37 -13.78
CA PRO A 61 1.81 -12.31 -12.67
C PRO A 61 1.83 -11.59 -11.31
N VAL A 62 0.82 -10.75 -11.05
CA VAL A 62 0.81 -9.81 -9.90
C VAL A 62 1.07 -10.49 -8.55
N ASN A 63 0.46 -11.64 -8.30
CA ASN A 63 0.62 -12.36 -7.03
C ASN A 63 1.97 -13.06 -6.90
N LEU A 64 2.57 -13.51 -8.01
CA LEU A 64 3.96 -13.98 -8.00
C LEU A 64 4.91 -12.86 -7.56
N LEU A 65 4.74 -11.65 -8.11
CA LEU A 65 5.58 -10.51 -7.76
C LEU A 65 5.44 -10.13 -6.29
N ARG A 66 4.21 -10.12 -5.76
CA ARG A 66 3.97 -9.91 -4.33
C ARG A 66 4.68 -10.95 -3.48
N ASN A 67 4.57 -12.24 -3.82
CA ASN A 67 5.22 -13.30 -3.07
C ASN A 67 6.75 -13.21 -3.14
N VAL A 68 7.31 -12.84 -4.30
CA VAL A 68 8.76 -12.58 -4.44
C VAL A 68 9.19 -11.47 -3.50
N ALA A 69 8.48 -10.34 -3.46
CA ALA A 69 8.78 -9.26 -2.53
C ALA A 69 8.61 -9.69 -1.06
N MET A 70 7.51 -10.37 -0.71
CA MET A 70 7.20 -10.82 0.64
C MET A 70 8.29 -11.71 1.23
N ARG A 71 8.80 -12.68 0.46
CA ARG A 71 9.87 -13.59 0.91
C ARG A 71 11.15 -12.87 1.31
N GLN A 72 11.39 -11.68 0.76
CA GLN A 72 12.60 -10.88 0.97
C GLN A 72 12.43 -9.81 2.07
N VAL A 73 11.21 -9.59 2.58
CA VAL A 73 10.96 -8.64 3.68
C VAL A 73 11.63 -9.13 4.94
N ASN A 74 12.62 -8.46 5.52
CA ASN A 74 13.31 -8.94 6.73
C ASN A 74 12.77 -8.45 8.08
N THR A 75 11.64 -7.73 8.08
CA THR A 75 10.98 -7.19 9.28
C THR A 75 9.85 -8.08 9.77
N PRO A 76 9.45 -8.03 11.06
CA PRO A 76 8.35 -8.85 11.59
C PRO A 76 6.97 -8.54 10.97
N TYR A 77 6.82 -7.33 10.42
CA TYR A 77 5.60 -6.86 9.77
C TYR A 77 5.92 -6.33 8.37
N MET A 78 4.93 -6.38 7.48
CA MET A 78 5.00 -5.90 6.11
C MET A 78 3.76 -5.07 5.78
N PHE A 79 3.96 -3.98 5.05
CA PHE A 79 2.89 -3.12 4.53
C PHE A 79 2.89 -3.22 3.01
N LEU A 80 1.79 -3.68 2.42
CA LEU A 80 1.64 -3.71 0.97
C LEU A 80 1.30 -2.29 0.47
N SER A 81 2.12 -1.77 -0.44
CA SER A 81 1.84 -0.54 -1.18
C SER A 81 2.02 -0.79 -2.68
N ASP A 82 1.11 -0.24 -3.48
CA ASP A 82 1.29 -0.21 -4.93
C ASP A 82 2.31 0.90 -5.30
N ILE A 83 3.00 0.75 -6.43
CA ILE A 83 4.08 1.67 -6.86
C ILE A 83 3.58 3.06 -7.24
N ASP A 84 2.26 3.25 -7.39
CA ASP A 84 1.60 4.51 -7.73
C ASP A 84 0.94 5.18 -6.52
N PHE A 85 1.30 4.73 -5.32
CA PHE A 85 0.91 5.33 -4.06
C PHE A 85 2.06 6.03 -3.39
N LEU A 86 1.78 7.21 -2.86
CA LEU A 86 2.68 7.96 -2.03
C LEU A 86 2.24 7.89 -0.57
N PRO A 87 3.00 7.19 0.29
CA PRO A 87 2.84 7.25 1.73
C PRO A 87 2.95 8.68 2.24
N MET A 88 2.21 9.02 3.28
CA MET A 88 2.39 10.30 3.94
C MET A 88 3.66 10.27 4.79
N TYR A 89 4.33 11.42 4.88
CA TYR A 89 5.47 11.60 5.75
C TYR A 89 5.15 11.13 7.17
N GLY A 90 6.06 10.34 7.75
CA GLY A 90 5.91 9.78 9.10
C GLY A 90 5.08 8.50 9.19
N LEU A 91 4.51 7.99 8.08
CA LEU A 91 3.72 6.76 8.11
C LEU A 91 4.50 5.55 8.65
N TYR A 92 5.76 5.40 8.25
CA TYR A 92 6.61 4.30 8.73
C TYR A 92 6.74 4.31 10.27
N GLU A 93 7.12 5.45 10.84
CA GLU A 93 7.24 5.62 12.28
C GLU A 93 5.91 5.47 13.01
N TYR A 94 4.82 5.92 12.39
CA TYR A 94 3.49 5.73 12.92
C TYR A 94 3.16 4.24 13.04
N LEU A 95 3.27 3.47 11.95
CA LEU A 95 3.01 2.03 11.95
C LEU A 95 3.88 1.27 12.95
N ARG A 96 5.16 1.64 13.05
CA ARG A 96 6.09 1.07 14.03
C ARG A 96 5.62 1.32 15.47
N LYS A 97 5.12 2.52 15.79
CA LYS A 97 4.54 2.82 17.11
C LYS A 97 3.23 2.06 17.35
N SER A 98 2.39 1.94 16.32
CA SER A 98 1.12 1.19 16.39
C SER A 98 1.32 -0.27 16.73
N VAL A 99 2.40 -0.91 16.22
CA VAL A 99 2.75 -2.30 16.58
C VAL A 99 2.87 -2.48 18.09
N VAL A 100 3.52 -1.54 18.77
CA VAL A 100 3.69 -1.57 20.23
C VAL A 100 2.40 -1.20 20.96
N GLN A 101 1.76 -0.10 20.56
CA GLN A 101 0.54 0.40 21.21
C GLN A 101 -0.63 -0.59 21.14
N LEU A 102 -0.68 -1.39 20.09
CA LEU A 102 -1.72 -2.39 19.87
C LEU A 102 -1.28 -3.80 20.27
N ASP A 103 -0.12 -3.96 20.88
CA ASP A 103 0.40 -5.27 21.31
C ASP A 103 0.30 -6.33 20.18
N MET A 104 0.74 -5.96 18.97
CA MET A 104 0.64 -6.83 17.79
C MET A 104 1.61 -8.02 17.84
N ALA A 105 2.57 -8.01 18.78
CA ALA A 105 3.49 -9.11 18.98
C ALA A 105 2.77 -10.33 19.57
N ASN A 106 1.88 -10.09 20.54
CA ASN A 106 1.12 -11.12 21.23
C ASN A 106 -0.26 -11.36 20.63
N ASN A 107 -0.77 -10.43 19.81
CA ASN A 107 -2.09 -10.53 19.21
C ASN A 107 -2.00 -10.48 17.68
N LYS A 108 -2.58 -11.48 17.01
CA LYS A 108 -2.70 -11.48 15.54
C LYS A 108 -3.67 -10.38 15.12
N LYS A 109 -3.12 -9.30 14.56
CA LYS A 109 -3.85 -8.12 14.08
C LYS A 109 -3.31 -7.72 12.70
N ALA A 110 -4.15 -7.06 11.91
CA ALA A 110 -3.71 -6.32 10.74
C ALA A 110 -4.16 -4.87 10.86
N LEU A 111 -3.35 -3.95 10.36
CA LEU A 111 -3.68 -2.52 10.38
C LEU A 111 -4.10 -2.09 8.98
N VAL A 112 -5.33 -1.60 8.84
CA VAL A 112 -5.76 -1.01 7.59
C VAL A 112 -5.33 0.45 7.53
N VAL A 113 -4.71 0.79 6.40
CA VAL A 113 -4.25 2.13 6.06
C VAL A 113 -5.20 2.72 5.01
N PRO A 114 -6.01 3.73 5.37
CA PRO A 114 -6.83 4.47 4.44
C PRO A 114 -6.07 5.03 3.24
N ALA A 115 -6.68 4.85 2.08
CA ALA A 115 -6.17 5.32 0.80
C ALA A 115 -7.09 6.40 0.22
N PHE A 116 -6.48 7.36 -0.46
CA PHE A 116 -7.13 8.51 -1.06
C PHE A 116 -6.61 8.73 -2.49
N GLU A 117 -7.40 9.38 -3.33
CA GLU A 117 -7.02 9.72 -4.70
C GLU A 117 -7.31 11.17 -5.01
N THR A 118 -6.53 11.74 -5.94
CA THR A 118 -6.84 13.03 -6.55
C THR A 118 -7.02 12.86 -8.05
N LEU A 119 -7.94 13.63 -8.64
CA LEU A 119 -8.08 13.73 -10.09
C LEU A 119 -7.21 14.85 -10.68
N ARG A 120 -6.52 15.62 -9.82
CA ARG A 120 -5.70 16.75 -10.23
C ARG A 120 -4.32 16.29 -10.70
N TYR A 121 -3.87 16.85 -11.81
CA TYR A 121 -2.53 16.57 -12.35
C TYR A 121 -1.40 17.10 -11.46
N ARG A 122 -1.64 18.24 -10.79
CA ARG A 122 -0.74 18.79 -9.77
C ARG A 122 -1.30 18.46 -8.39
N LEU A 123 -0.60 17.58 -7.68
CA LEU A 123 -0.95 17.18 -6.32
C LEU A 123 -0.33 18.19 -5.33
N SER A 124 -1.17 18.92 -4.60
CA SER A 124 -0.75 19.53 -3.34
C SER A 124 -0.80 18.44 -2.28
N TYR A 125 0.32 17.78 -2.06
CA TYR A 125 0.40 16.65 -1.14
C TYR A 125 0.04 17.14 0.27
N PRO A 126 -1.09 16.69 0.87
CA PRO A 126 -1.47 17.13 2.18
C PRO A 126 -0.36 16.76 3.15
N LYS A 127 0.00 17.70 4.01
CA LYS A 127 0.98 17.45 5.05
C LYS A 127 0.33 16.87 6.27
N SER A 128 -0.99 17.03 6.49
CA SER A 128 -1.70 16.53 7.69
C SER A 128 -3.08 15.94 7.50
N LYS A 129 -3.57 15.23 8.54
CA LYS A 129 -4.96 14.77 8.60
C LYS A 129 -5.92 15.95 8.47
N ALA A 130 -5.67 17.05 9.17
CA ALA A 130 -6.49 18.26 9.06
C ALA A 130 -6.51 18.82 7.63
N GLU A 131 -5.34 18.90 6.98
CA GLU A 131 -5.23 19.36 5.60
C GLU A 131 -5.91 18.40 4.61
N LEU A 132 -5.75 17.10 4.79
CA LEU A 132 -6.44 16.11 3.97
C LEU A 132 -7.96 16.18 4.14
N LEU A 133 -8.45 16.35 5.38
CA LEU A 133 -9.88 16.54 5.64
C LEU A 133 -10.41 17.79 4.94
N SER A 134 -9.67 18.90 5.00
CA SER A 134 -10.01 20.12 4.26
C SER A 134 -10.05 19.87 2.74
N GLN A 135 -9.07 19.14 2.20
CA GLN A 135 -9.04 18.79 0.78
C GLN A 135 -10.17 17.84 0.35
N LEU A 136 -10.61 16.92 1.22
CA LEU A 136 -11.81 16.11 1.03
C LEU A 136 -13.07 16.97 1.00
N ASP A 137 -13.20 17.91 1.95
CA ASP A 137 -14.37 18.77 2.09
C ASP A 137 -14.49 19.76 0.91
N MET A 138 -13.36 20.18 0.35
CA MET A 138 -13.29 20.97 -0.88
C MET A 138 -13.50 20.15 -2.16
N GLY A 139 -13.64 18.82 -2.09
CA GLY A 139 -13.79 17.95 -3.27
C GLY A 139 -12.54 17.88 -4.16
N THR A 140 -11.36 18.06 -3.58
CA THR A 140 -10.06 18.01 -4.29
C THR A 140 -9.33 16.68 -4.10
N LEU A 141 -9.66 15.99 -3.01
CA LEU A 141 -9.35 14.60 -2.74
C LEU A 141 -10.63 13.79 -2.63
N PHE A 142 -10.50 12.50 -2.88
CA PHE A 142 -11.56 11.52 -2.74
C PHE A 142 -11.04 10.29 -2.01
N THR A 143 -11.94 9.50 -1.43
CA THR A 143 -11.57 8.15 -0.97
C THR A 143 -11.16 7.31 -2.18
N PHE A 144 -10.20 6.42 -1.99
CA PHE A 144 -9.65 5.66 -3.11
C PHE A 144 -10.73 4.86 -3.84
N ARG A 145 -10.73 4.93 -5.18
CA ARG A 145 -11.70 4.28 -6.08
C ARG A 145 -13.17 4.60 -5.76
N TYR A 146 -13.48 5.76 -5.17
CA TYR A 146 -14.84 6.11 -4.74
C TYR A 146 -15.91 5.94 -5.85
N HIS A 147 -15.52 6.14 -7.12
CA HIS A 147 -16.39 6.12 -8.30
C HIS A 147 -16.43 4.78 -9.06
N VAL A 148 -15.54 3.82 -8.74
CA VAL A 148 -15.40 2.55 -9.50
C VAL A 148 -15.51 1.32 -8.60
N TRP A 149 -15.02 1.40 -7.36
CA TRP A 149 -14.91 0.25 -6.46
C TRP A 149 -15.20 0.64 -5.00
N THR A 150 -16.35 1.27 -4.79
CA THR A 150 -16.76 1.80 -3.47
C THR A 150 -16.82 0.69 -2.41
N LYS A 151 -17.37 -0.49 -2.76
CA LYS A 151 -17.47 -1.63 -1.84
C LYS A 151 -16.11 -2.10 -1.32
N GLY A 152 -15.09 -2.09 -2.16
CA GLY A 152 -13.75 -2.55 -1.77
C GLY A 152 -13.05 -1.71 -0.72
N HIS A 153 -13.54 -0.52 -0.41
CA HIS A 153 -12.99 0.30 0.67
C HIS A 153 -14.03 0.74 1.71
N ALA A 154 -15.32 0.46 1.48
CA ALA A 154 -16.41 0.86 2.37
C ALA A 154 -16.23 0.40 3.83
N PRO A 155 -15.77 -0.84 4.11
CA PRO A 155 -15.57 -1.29 5.49
C PRO A 155 -14.57 -0.46 6.31
N THR A 156 -13.66 0.26 5.66
CA THR A 156 -12.77 1.25 6.30
C THR A 156 -13.57 2.27 7.14
N ASN A 157 -14.84 2.51 6.80
CA ASN A 157 -15.74 3.47 7.43
C ASN A 157 -15.11 4.86 7.50
N PHE A 158 -14.99 5.51 6.34
CA PHE A 158 -14.37 6.82 6.23
C PHE A 158 -15.09 7.89 7.07
N ALA A 159 -16.39 7.77 7.34
CA ALA A 159 -17.10 8.68 8.23
C ALA A 159 -16.57 8.61 9.67
N LYS A 160 -16.43 7.40 10.21
CA LYS A 160 -15.80 7.17 11.52
C LYS A 160 -14.32 7.55 11.51
N TRP A 161 -13.61 7.25 10.43
CA TRP A 161 -12.21 7.57 10.26
C TRP A 161 -11.90 9.06 10.45
N ARG A 162 -12.73 9.93 9.86
CA ARG A 162 -12.53 11.39 9.89
C ARG A 162 -12.41 11.93 11.31
N THR A 163 -13.25 11.45 12.23
CA THR A 163 -13.30 11.91 13.63
C THR A 163 -12.49 11.05 14.59
N ALA A 164 -12.01 9.88 14.16
CA ALA A 164 -11.24 8.98 15.01
C ALA A 164 -9.92 9.62 15.50
N THR A 165 -9.75 9.63 16.81
CA THR A 165 -8.51 10.01 17.51
C THR A 165 -7.79 8.82 18.12
N THR A 166 -8.48 7.68 18.23
CA THR A 166 -7.93 6.40 18.68
C THR A 166 -8.20 5.32 17.63
N PRO A 167 -7.42 4.23 17.65
CA PRO A 167 -7.63 3.18 16.69
C PRO A 167 -8.96 2.45 16.87
N TYR A 168 -9.64 2.08 15.79
CA TYR A 168 -10.92 1.35 15.87
C TYR A 168 -10.95 0.12 14.99
N ARG A 169 -11.73 -0.88 15.42
CA ARG A 169 -11.97 -2.11 14.66
C ARG A 169 -12.87 -1.85 13.45
N VAL A 170 -12.40 -2.29 12.29
CA VAL A 170 -13.15 -2.45 11.03
C VAL A 170 -13.63 -3.89 10.94
N GLN A 171 -14.88 -4.08 10.56
CA GLN A 171 -15.43 -5.40 10.29
C GLN A 171 -15.16 -5.74 8.82
N TRP A 172 -14.66 -6.94 8.55
CA TRP A 172 -14.51 -7.41 7.17
C TRP A 172 -15.88 -7.59 6.51
N GLU A 173 -15.95 -7.30 5.22
CA GLU A 173 -17.12 -7.57 4.38
C GLU A 173 -16.64 -8.12 3.03
N ALA A 174 -17.53 -8.75 2.28
CA ALA A 174 -17.24 -9.20 0.92
C ALA A 174 -16.73 -8.03 0.05
N ASP A 175 -15.85 -8.35 -0.90
CA ASP A 175 -15.17 -7.41 -1.80
C ASP A 175 -14.11 -6.52 -1.14
N PHE A 176 -13.91 -6.58 0.19
CA PHE A 176 -12.99 -5.68 0.88
C PHE A 176 -11.55 -5.83 0.39
N GLU A 177 -10.97 -4.73 -0.09
CA GLU A 177 -9.67 -4.66 -0.76
C GLU A 177 -8.76 -3.57 -0.14
N PRO A 178 -8.50 -3.58 1.18
CA PRO A 178 -7.74 -2.53 1.83
C PRO A 178 -6.25 -2.54 1.48
N TYR A 179 -5.58 -1.43 1.75
CA TYR A 179 -4.14 -1.42 2.00
C TYR A 179 -3.91 -1.78 3.46
N VAL A 180 -3.11 -2.81 3.71
CA VAL A 180 -3.03 -3.43 5.02
C VAL A 180 -1.57 -3.73 5.39
N MET A 181 -1.23 -3.47 6.65
CA MET A 181 -0.01 -3.96 7.28
C MET A 181 -0.33 -5.23 8.06
N VAL A 182 0.42 -6.28 7.78
CA VAL A 182 0.24 -7.62 8.35
C VAL A 182 1.57 -8.15 8.89
N ARG A 183 1.54 -9.25 9.65
CA ARG A 183 2.77 -9.96 10.04
C ARG A 183 3.43 -10.63 8.83
N ARG A 184 4.75 -10.79 8.87
CA ARG A 184 5.52 -11.44 7.79
C ARG A 184 5.11 -12.89 7.54
N ASP A 185 4.64 -13.61 8.56
CA ASP A 185 4.18 -15.00 8.48
C ASP A 185 2.73 -15.14 7.98
N SER A 186 2.16 -14.07 7.41
CA SER A 186 0.86 -14.11 6.73
C SER A 186 0.90 -15.01 5.49
N PRO A 187 -0.25 -15.57 5.07
CA PRO A 187 -0.34 -16.39 3.86
C PRO A 187 0.18 -15.64 2.63
N GLU A 188 0.82 -16.40 1.74
CA GLU A 188 1.18 -15.93 0.41
C GLU A 188 -0.06 -15.69 -0.45
N TYR A 189 0.07 -14.84 -1.47
CA TYR A 189 -0.98 -14.63 -2.45
C TYR A 189 -1.13 -15.84 -3.37
N ASP A 190 -2.36 -16.23 -3.69
CA ASP A 190 -2.64 -17.32 -4.64
C ASP A 190 -2.18 -16.94 -6.06
N ARG A 191 -1.20 -17.69 -6.57
CA ARG A 191 -0.54 -17.43 -7.85
C ARG A 191 -1.42 -17.69 -9.07
N ARG A 192 -2.58 -18.34 -8.91
CA ARG A 192 -3.55 -18.56 -10.00
C ARG A 192 -4.22 -17.27 -10.44
N PHE A 193 -4.29 -16.27 -9.55
CA PHE A 193 -4.76 -14.93 -9.92
C PHE A 193 -3.65 -14.17 -10.66
N VAL A 194 -3.85 -14.03 -11.96
CA VAL A 194 -3.01 -13.23 -12.87
C VAL A 194 -3.82 -12.06 -13.42
N GLY A 195 -3.14 -11.00 -13.87
CA GLY A 195 -3.82 -9.81 -14.37
C GLY A 195 -4.54 -9.01 -13.28
N PHE A 196 -5.69 -8.43 -13.64
CA PHE A 196 -6.43 -7.49 -12.80
C PHE A 196 -7.64 -8.12 -12.09
N GLY A 197 -7.91 -7.64 -10.88
CA GLY A 197 -9.10 -7.99 -10.10
C GLY A 197 -8.92 -9.21 -9.21
N TRP A 198 -9.72 -9.27 -8.15
CA TRP A 198 -9.86 -10.37 -7.17
C TRP A 198 -8.59 -10.85 -6.44
N ASN A 199 -7.41 -10.37 -6.82
CA ASN A 199 -6.14 -10.80 -6.27
C ASN A 199 -5.93 -10.36 -4.80
N LYS A 200 -6.10 -9.07 -4.48
CA LYS A 200 -6.02 -8.59 -3.09
C LYS A 200 -7.25 -9.02 -2.28
N VAL A 201 -8.44 -9.03 -2.87
CA VAL A 201 -9.69 -9.45 -2.22
C VAL A 201 -9.58 -10.89 -1.71
N ALA A 202 -9.10 -11.83 -2.54
CA ALA A 202 -8.92 -13.22 -2.13
C ALA A 202 -7.90 -13.37 -1.00
N HIS A 203 -6.82 -12.58 -1.01
CA HIS A 203 -5.82 -12.58 0.07
C HIS A 203 -6.39 -12.04 1.38
N VAL A 204 -7.16 -10.95 1.33
CA VAL A 204 -7.79 -10.36 2.51
C VAL A 204 -8.87 -11.29 3.10
N MET A 205 -9.60 -12.01 2.24
CA MET A 205 -10.51 -13.06 2.67
C MET A 205 -9.78 -14.18 3.42
N GLU A 206 -8.64 -14.65 2.91
CA GLU A 206 -7.80 -15.65 3.58
C GLU A 206 -7.25 -15.15 4.92
N LEU A 207 -6.80 -13.89 4.98
CA LEU A 207 -6.35 -13.25 6.21
C LEU A 207 -7.44 -13.22 7.28
N ASP A 208 -8.68 -12.91 6.90
CA ASP A 208 -9.82 -12.92 7.83
C ASP A 208 -10.15 -14.34 8.30
N ALA A 209 -10.20 -15.30 7.38
CA ALA A 209 -10.51 -16.70 7.66
C ALA A 209 -9.48 -17.40 8.59
N GLN A 210 -8.19 -17.08 8.49
CA GLN A 210 -7.15 -17.67 9.34
C GLN A 210 -7.13 -17.13 10.78
N VAL A 211 -7.98 -16.15 11.11
CA VAL A 211 -7.93 -15.39 12.38
C VAL A 211 -9.15 -15.69 13.29
N LEU A 212 -9.79 -16.85 13.09
CA LEU A 212 -11.08 -17.28 13.67
C LEU A 212 -11.25 -17.30 15.22
N ASP A 213 -10.25 -16.98 16.05
CA ASP A 213 -10.43 -16.92 17.52
C ASP A 213 -10.49 -15.50 18.11
N THR A 214 -10.13 -14.48 17.34
CA THR A 214 -10.35 -13.08 17.71
C THR A 214 -10.58 -12.33 16.42
N PRO A 215 -11.80 -11.81 16.16
CA PRO A 215 -12.05 -11.22 14.86
C PRO A 215 -11.05 -10.11 14.67
N LEU A 216 -10.45 -10.09 13.47
CA LEU A 216 -9.40 -9.17 13.13
C LEU A 216 -9.82 -7.79 13.60
N ALA A 217 -9.14 -7.30 14.65
CA ALA A 217 -9.18 -5.89 14.93
C ALA A 217 -8.37 -5.31 13.78
N ILE A 218 -9.06 -5.13 12.64
CA ILE A 218 -8.60 -4.25 11.60
C ILE A 218 -8.62 -2.90 12.24
N THR A 219 -7.53 -2.64 12.94
CA THR A 219 -7.42 -1.49 13.78
C THR A 219 -6.89 -0.44 12.86
N LEU A 220 -7.76 0.49 12.49
CA LEU A 220 -7.33 1.69 11.83
C LEU A 220 -6.63 2.52 12.89
N SER A 221 -5.34 2.28 13.08
CA SER A 221 -4.50 3.13 13.90
C SER A 221 -4.24 4.34 13.04
N LEU A 222 -4.99 5.43 13.25
CA LEU A 222 -4.69 6.78 12.73
C LEU A 222 -5.21 7.83 13.71
N THR A 223 -4.37 8.08 14.72
CA THR A 223 -4.67 8.94 15.85
C THR A 223 -4.20 10.37 15.62
N GLY A 224 -5.18 11.28 15.48
CA GLY A 224 -5.25 12.59 16.16
C GLY A 224 -4.20 13.69 15.93
N THR A 225 -2.93 13.41 15.67
CA THR A 225 -1.89 14.47 15.68
C THR A 225 -0.77 14.27 14.64
N GLY A 226 -0.78 13.16 13.91
CA GLY A 226 0.26 12.80 12.96
C GLY A 226 -0.30 12.22 11.66
N HIS A 227 -0.07 13.00 10.61
CA HIS A 227 0.03 12.68 9.19
C HIS A 227 0.06 11.17 8.84
N THR A 228 -1.01 10.61 8.25
CA THR A 228 -0.93 9.32 7.54
C THR A 228 -2.01 9.16 6.48
N PHE A 229 -1.61 8.94 5.22
CA PHE A 229 -2.44 8.57 4.08
C PHE A 229 -1.60 7.90 3.01
N SER A 230 -2.23 7.12 2.14
CA SER A 230 -1.63 6.72 0.88
C SER A 230 -2.38 7.42 -0.26
N ILE A 231 -1.68 8.24 -1.06
CA ILE A 231 -2.31 9.04 -2.13
C ILE A 231 -1.91 8.51 -3.49
N HIS A 232 -2.92 8.20 -4.30
CA HIS A 232 -2.74 7.87 -5.71
C HIS A 232 -2.71 9.15 -6.57
N SER A 233 -1.60 9.41 -7.26
CA SER A 233 -1.48 10.55 -8.18
C SER A 233 -1.86 10.17 -9.60
N VAL A 234 -2.85 10.85 -10.18
CA VAL A 234 -3.26 10.70 -11.58
C VAL A 234 -2.26 11.42 -12.49
N THR A 235 -1.09 10.83 -12.72
CA THR A 235 -0.20 11.31 -13.80
C THR A 235 -0.29 10.46 -15.06
N HIS A 236 -0.84 9.24 -15.04
CA HIS A 236 -0.97 8.42 -16.25
C HIS A 236 -2.26 7.58 -16.24
N ARG A 237 -3.40 8.20 -16.55
CA ARG A 237 -4.61 7.48 -16.97
C ARG A 237 -4.49 7.14 -18.45
N TYR A 238 -3.79 6.05 -18.73
CA TYR A 238 -4.19 5.19 -19.84
C TYR A 238 -4.33 3.78 -19.27
N TRP A 239 -5.57 3.31 -19.22
CA TRP A 239 -5.82 1.89 -19.34
C TRP A 239 -5.20 1.46 -20.67
N THR A 240 -4.00 0.92 -20.66
CA THR A 240 -3.57 0.05 -21.75
C THR A 240 -4.00 -1.33 -21.36
N HIS A 241 -5.00 -1.83 -22.07
CA HIS A 241 -5.22 -3.27 -22.22
C HIS A 241 -3.88 -3.99 -22.34
N LEU A 242 -3.70 -5.02 -21.51
CA LEU A 242 -3.13 -6.29 -21.92
C LEU A 242 -4.04 -7.37 -21.36
#